data_AF-A0A439CY34-F1
#
_entry.id   AF-A0A439CY34-F1
#
_cell.length_a   1.000
_cell.length_b   1.000
_cell.length_c   1.000
_cell.angle_alpha   90.00
_cell.angle_beta   90.00
_cell.angle_gamma   90.00
#
_symmetry.space_group_name_H-M   'P 1'
#
loop_
_entity.id
_entity.type
_entity.pdbx_description
1 polymer ?
#
loop_
_entity_poly.entity_id
_entity_poly.type
_entity_poly.pdbx_seq_one_letter_code
_entity_poly.pdbx_strand_id
1 'polypeptide(L)'
;MYYPNILITLLSSLIYLSLCHAQNNCYGNKSIAGYCTPLTYTDTTSDFSAPPTTSDCQAACAGVNEDAGDWLVDFSTDANGANHSILLYPCGFAVARGEDTPSDARFSLANQDILDLYDESLNRFAGSHDGGVSAEGTMQCGDFEIKWYIQDLSI
;
A
#
# COMPACT_ATOMS: atom_id res chain seq x y z
N MET A 1 68.35 -24.43 6.37
CA MET A 1 67.15 -24.85 7.11
C MET A 1 65.98 -24.06 6.57
N TYR A 2 65.03 -24.76 5.93
CA TYR A 2 63.69 -24.30 5.52
C TYR A 2 62.91 -23.73 6.72
N TYR A 3 61.97 -22.78 6.64
CA TYR A 3 60.65 -22.76 5.96
C TYR A 3 60.02 -21.33 6.17
N PRO A 4 58.88 -20.95 5.56
CA PRO A 4 58.80 -19.91 4.54
C PRO A 4 57.87 -18.73 4.87
N ASN A 5 57.85 -17.77 3.95
CA ASN A 5 56.70 -16.92 3.65
C ASN A 5 55.39 -17.72 3.57
N ILE A 6 54.32 -17.17 4.16
CA ILE A 6 52.88 -17.25 3.82
C ILE A 6 52.11 -17.13 5.14
N LEU A 7 51.78 -15.90 5.51
CA LEU A 7 50.53 -15.59 6.19
C LEU A 7 50.15 -14.12 5.90
N ILE A 8 50.27 -13.76 4.62
CA ILE A 8 49.61 -12.59 4.04
C ILE A 8 48.15 -13.00 3.84
N THR A 9 47.24 -12.13 4.30
CA THR A 9 45.83 -12.01 3.89
C THR A 9 44.95 -13.25 4.03
N LEU A 10 44.28 -13.40 5.17
CA LEU A 10 42.98 -14.06 5.26
C LEU A 10 42.31 -13.63 6.56
N LEU A 11 41.03 -13.21 6.47
CA LEU A 11 40.13 -12.73 7.53
C LEU A 11 39.93 -11.19 7.68
N SER A 12 40.12 -10.43 6.61
CA SER A 12 39.42 -9.13 6.43
C SER A 12 38.02 -9.28 5.81
N SER A 13 37.51 -10.51 5.69
CA SER A 13 36.24 -10.84 5.04
C SER A 13 35.16 -11.22 6.06
N LEU A 14 35.00 -10.42 7.12
CA LEU A 14 33.79 -10.42 7.92
C LEU A 14 32.81 -9.38 7.36
N ILE A 15 32.09 -9.86 6.35
CA ILE A 15 30.65 -9.64 6.22
C ILE A 15 30.26 -8.16 6.12
N TYR A 16 30.29 -7.63 4.90
CA TYR A 16 29.28 -6.68 4.46
C TYR A 16 27.92 -7.38 4.59
N LEU A 17 27.34 -7.39 5.78
CA LEU A 17 25.90 -7.49 5.94
C LEU A 17 25.40 -6.21 5.28
N SER A 18 25.17 -6.28 3.97
CA SER A 18 24.20 -5.40 3.35
C SER A 18 22.94 -5.63 4.16
N LEU A 19 22.65 -4.69 5.07
CA LEU A 19 21.32 -4.47 5.57
C LEU A 19 20.49 -4.26 4.30
N CYS A 20 19.92 -5.34 3.75
CA CYS A 20 18.78 -5.23 2.86
C CYS A 20 17.72 -4.58 3.74
N HIS A 21 17.71 -3.25 3.76
CA HIS A 21 16.48 -2.54 4.07
C HIS A 21 15.49 -3.07 3.05
N ALA A 22 14.49 -3.81 3.54
CA ALA A 22 13.35 -4.17 2.71
C ALA A 22 12.86 -2.86 2.09
N GLN A 23 12.82 -2.81 0.75
CA GLN A 23 12.37 -1.64 0.05
C GLN A 23 10.92 -1.37 0.49
N ASN A 24 10.66 -0.19 1.06
CA ASN A 24 9.29 0.23 1.36
C ASN A 24 8.67 0.76 0.05
N ASN A 25 8.11 -0.15 -0.75
CA ASN A 25 7.42 0.17 -2.00
C ASN A 25 6.24 1.10 -1.75
N CYS A 26 5.59 1.00 -0.59
CA CYS A 26 4.46 1.84 -0.23
C CYS A 26 4.84 3.29 0.04
N TYR A 27 6.11 3.59 0.36
CA TYR A 27 6.52 4.98 0.59
C TYR A 27 6.31 5.85 -0.67
N GLY A 28 6.51 5.29 -1.86
CA GLY A 28 6.38 6.01 -3.13
C GLY A 28 7.36 7.19 -3.25
N ASN A 29 6.97 8.20 -4.02
CA ASN A 29 7.71 9.44 -4.18
C ASN A 29 6.92 10.62 -3.60
N LYS A 30 7.19 10.94 -2.33
CA LYS A 30 6.51 12.02 -1.60
C LYS A 30 6.68 13.43 -2.18
N SER A 31 7.52 13.63 -3.21
CA SER A 31 7.62 14.91 -3.93
C SER A 31 6.55 15.08 -5.01
N ILE A 32 5.86 14.00 -5.38
CA ILE A 32 4.74 14.01 -6.31
C ILE A 32 3.47 14.12 -5.46
N ALA A 33 2.69 15.18 -5.66
CA ALA A 33 1.39 15.28 -5.04
C ALA A 33 0.38 14.41 -5.79
N GLY A 34 -0.49 13.72 -5.04
CA GLY A 34 -1.67 13.10 -5.60
C GLY A 34 -2.84 14.08 -5.75
N TYR A 35 -4.02 13.56 -6.10
CA TYR A 35 -5.24 14.33 -6.28
C TYR A 35 -6.17 14.29 -5.07
N CYS A 36 -5.91 13.36 -4.15
CA CYS A 36 -6.75 13.09 -3.00
C CYS A 36 -6.00 13.37 -1.69
N THR A 37 -6.76 13.73 -0.67
CA THR A 37 -6.24 13.96 0.68
C THR A 37 -6.92 12.99 1.64
N PRO A 38 -6.17 12.06 2.27
CA PRO A 38 -6.72 11.19 3.30
C PRO A 38 -7.30 12.01 4.48
N LEU A 39 -8.48 11.64 4.94
CA LEU A 39 -9.19 12.31 6.03
C LEU A 39 -9.21 11.46 7.30
N THR A 40 -9.49 10.16 7.16
CA THR A 40 -9.60 9.23 8.28
C THR A 40 -8.91 7.91 7.99
N TYR A 41 -8.51 7.20 9.05
CA TYR A 41 -7.95 5.86 9.01
C TYR A 41 -8.53 5.07 10.19
N THR A 42 -9.13 3.94 9.88
CA THR A 42 -9.75 3.01 10.82
C THR A 42 -9.09 1.64 10.63
N ASP A 43 -8.64 1.06 11.74
CA ASP A 43 -8.09 -0.29 11.77
C ASP A 43 -9.23 -1.30 11.74
N THR A 44 -9.24 -2.16 10.73
CA THR A 44 -10.22 -3.26 10.58
C THR A 44 -9.52 -4.62 10.56
N THR A 45 -8.23 -4.67 10.89
CA THR A 45 -7.41 -5.90 10.78
C THR A 45 -8.00 -7.08 11.55
N SER A 46 -8.57 -6.82 12.73
CA SER A 46 -9.19 -7.85 13.57
C SER A 46 -10.54 -8.36 13.07
N ASP A 47 -11.14 -7.72 12.08
CA ASP A 47 -12.42 -8.13 11.49
C ASP A 47 -12.24 -9.27 10.47
N PHE A 48 -10.99 -9.54 10.06
CA PHE A 48 -10.64 -10.58 9.10
C PHE A 48 -9.95 -11.75 9.80
N SER A 49 -10.33 -12.98 9.44
CA SER A 49 -9.68 -14.18 9.96
C SER A 49 -8.27 -14.40 9.41
N ALA A 50 -7.97 -13.79 8.27
CA ALA A 50 -6.68 -13.85 7.59
C ALA A 50 -6.44 -12.49 6.90
N PRO A 51 -6.12 -11.44 7.67
CA PRO A 51 -5.83 -10.13 7.08
C PRO A 51 -4.58 -10.23 6.20
N PRO A 52 -4.50 -9.45 5.11
CA PRO A 52 -3.30 -9.37 4.28
C PRO A 52 -2.07 -9.05 5.11
N THR A 53 -0.93 -9.66 4.78
CA THR A 53 0.32 -9.39 5.48
C THR A 53 0.98 -8.12 4.94
N THR A 54 1.90 -7.56 5.72
CA THR A 54 2.75 -6.44 5.28
C THR A 54 3.47 -6.78 3.98
N SER A 55 3.89 -8.04 3.79
CA SER A 55 4.52 -8.48 2.54
C SER A 55 3.55 -8.43 1.36
N ASP A 56 2.29 -8.80 1.56
CA ASP A 56 1.27 -8.72 0.52
C ASP A 56 1.01 -7.27 0.11
N CYS A 57 0.95 -6.36 1.07
CA CYS A 57 0.76 -4.93 0.80
C CYS A 57 2.00 -4.33 0.10
N GLN A 58 3.21 -4.73 0.47
CA GLN A 58 4.43 -4.29 -0.23
C GLN A 58 4.48 -4.79 -1.68
N ALA A 59 3.90 -5.96 -1.98
CA ALA A 59 3.75 -6.45 -3.36
C ALA A 59 2.69 -5.66 -4.14
N ALA A 60 1.55 -5.34 -3.51
CA ALA A 60 0.54 -4.46 -4.12
C ALA A 60 1.12 -3.07 -4.45
N CYS A 61 1.85 -2.47 -3.51
CA CYS A 61 2.54 -1.20 -3.72
C CYS A 61 3.60 -1.27 -4.83
N ALA A 62 4.31 -2.39 -4.98
CA ALA A 62 5.22 -2.57 -6.11
C ALA A 62 4.47 -2.52 -7.44
N GLY A 63 3.33 -3.22 -7.54
CA GLY A 63 2.46 -3.18 -8.72
C GLY A 63 1.97 -1.77 -9.04
N VAL A 64 1.58 -0.98 -8.04
CA VAL A 64 1.20 0.44 -8.24
C VAL A 64 2.36 1.26 -8.79
N ASN A 65 3.59 1.08 -8.28
CA ASN A 65 4.76 1.83 -8.76
C ASN A 65 5.17 1.46 -10.20
N GLU A 66 4.83 0.25 -10.67
CA GLU A 66 5.10 -0.21 -12.03
C GLU A 66 4.07 0.30 -13.05
N ASP A 67 2.85 0.62 -12.61
CA ASP A 67 1.81 1.14 -13.49
C ASP A 67 2.06 2.62 -13.86
N ALA A 68 1.86 2.94 -15.13
CA ALA A 68 2.07 4.25 -15.68
C ALA A 68 0.75 4.99 -15.84
N GLY A 69 0.59 6.07 -15.10
CA GLY A 69 -0.55 6.98 -15.21
C GLY A 69 -1.44 6.95 -13.98
N ASP A 70 -2.68 7.39 -14.18
CA ASP A 70 -3.66 7.53 -13.11
C ASP A 70 -4.71 6.43 -13.19
N TRP A 71 -5.25 6.07 -12.04
CA TRP A 71 -6.33 5.10 -11.88
C TRP A 71 -7.65 5.82 -12.00
N LEU A 72 -8.41 5.48 -13.04
CA LEU A 72 -9.74 6.04 -13.22
C LEU A 72 -10.75 5.32 -12.33
N VAL A 73 -11.49 6.08 -11.52
CA VAL A 73 -12.66 5.61 -10.79
C VAL A 73 -13.91 6.14 -11.49
N ASP A 74 -14.83 5.24 -11.82
CA ASP A 74 -16.12 5.57 -12.44
C ASP A 74 -17.22 4.76 -11.75
N PHE A 75 -18.01 5.43 -10.90
CA PHE A 75 -19.07 4.76 -10.15
C PHE A 75 -20.35 4.51 -10.97
N SER A 76 -20.44 4.99 -12.22
CA SER A 76 -21.67 4.92 -13.01
C SER A 76 -22.12 3.48 -13.30
N THR A 77 -21.20 2.51 -13.20
CA THR A 77 -21.46 1.08 -13.38
C THR A 77 -21.68 0.32 -12.08
N ASP A 78 -21.44 0.96 -10.93
CA ASP A 78 -21.41 0.29 -9.65
C ASP A 78 -22.78 0.29 -8.98
N ALA A 79 -23.14 -0.85 -8.36
CA ALA A 79 -24.35 -0.92 -7.57
C ALA A 79 -24.26 0.04 -6.36
N ASN A 80 -25.41 0.46 -5.82
CA ASN A 80 -25.44 1.32 -4.64
C ASN A 80 -24.71 0.66 -3.45
N GLY A 81 -23.69 1.34 -2.95
CA GLY A 81 -22.86 0.87 -1.83
C GLY A 81 -21.84 -0.22 -2.20
N ALA A 82 -21.67 -0.54 -3.48
CA ALA A 82 -20.64 -1.47 -3.91
C ALA A 82 -19.24 -0.83 -3.86
N ASN A 83 -18.24 -1.68 -3.59
CA ASN A 83 -16.85 -1.33 -3.71
C ASN A 83 -16.42 -1.38 -5.19
N HIS A 84 -15.77 -0.32 -5.65
CA HIS A 84 -15.03 -0.26 -6.89
C HIS A 84 -13.61 -0.80 -6.64
N SER A 85 -13.39 -2.07 -6.94
CA SER A 85 -12.08 -2.71 -6.76
C SER A 85 -11.07 -2.19 -7.80
N ILE A 86 -9.95 -1.65 -7.31
CA ILE A 86 -8.88 -1.06 -8.15
C ILE A 86 -7.69 -2.02 -8.25
N LEU A 87 -7.26 -2.60 -7.12
CA LEU A 87 -6.14 -3.54 -7.05
C LEU A 87 -6.61 -4.86 -6.47
N LEU A 88 -6.39 -5.96 -7.22
CA LEU A 88 -6.82 -7.31 -6.84
C LEU A 88 -5.68 -8.19 -6.30
N TYR A 89 -4.68 -7.57 -5.68
CA TYR A 89 -3.65 -8.27 -4.90
C TYR A 89 -4.26 -8.85 -3.62
N PRO A 90 -3.58 -9.78 -2.92
CA PRO A 90 -4.05 -10.26 -1.63
C PRO A 90 -4.27 -9.13 -0.62
N CYS A 91 -3.38 -8.13 -0.61
CA CYS A 91 -3.65 -6.82 0.00
C CYS A 91 -4.23 -5.92 -1.09
N GLY A 92 -5.54 -6.01 -1.28
CA GLY A 92 -6.27 -5.31 -2.33
C GLY A 92 -6.61 -3.87 -1.95
N PHE A 93 -6.95 -3.07 -2.97
CA PHE A 93 -7.40 -1.70 -2.81
C PHE A 93 -8.72 -1.48 -3.52
N ALA A 94 -9.68 -0.90 -2.81
CA ALA A 94 -10.97 -0.53 -3.36
C ALA A 94 -11.41 0.84 -2.84
N VAL A 95 -12.33 1.45 -3.57
CA VAL A 95 -13.01 2.68 -3.14
C VAL A 95 -14.51 2.53 -3.23
N ALA A 96 -15.26 3.29 -2.45
CA ALA A 96 -16.71 3.37 -2.57
C ALA A 96 -17.18 4.81 -2.39
N ARG A 97 -18.43 5.07 -2.78
CA ARG A 97 -19.05 6.39 -2.61
C ARG A 97 -19.17 6.75 -1.13
N GLY A 98 -18.73 7.96 -0.79
CA GLY A 98 -19.16 8.64 0.44
C GLY A 98 -20.65 9.00 0.39
N GLU A 99 -21.20 9.49 1.51
CA GLU A 99 -22.63 9.74 1.68
C GLU A 99 -23.22 10.69 0.61
N ASP A 100 -22.50 11.76 0.28
CA ASP A 100 -22.92 12.79 -0.67
C ASP A 100 -22.33 12.63 -2.08
N THR A 101 -21.60 11.53 -2.33
CA THR A 101 -20.95 11.32 -3.63
C THR A 101 -21.95 10.78 -4.67
N PRO A 102 -22.15 11.47 -5.81
CA PRO A 102 -23.09 11.05 -6.86
C PRO A 102 -22.79 9.65 -7.41
N SER A 103 -23.83 8.96 -7.90
CA SER A 103 -23.69 7.63 -8.52
C SER A 103 -22.90 7.64 -9.82
N ASP A 104 -22.79 8.79 -10.48
CA ASP A 104 -22.03 9.00 -11.71
C ASP A 104 -20.72 9.76 -11.48
N ALA A 105 -20.30 9.89 -10.22
CA ALA A 105 -19.03 10.53 -9.90
C ALA A 105 -17.85 9.78 -10.53
N ARG A 106 -16.97 10.56 -11.13
CA ARG A 106 -15.80 10.08 -11.86
C ARG A 106 -14.60 10.96 -11.54
N PHE A 107 -13.49 10.35 -11.16
CA PHE A 107 -12.27 11.03 -10.76
C PHE A 107 -11.07 10.11 -10.99
N SER A 108 -9.87 10.68 -10.85
CA SER A 108 -8.61 9.95 -10.97
C SER A 108 -7.94 9.85 -9.61
N LEU A 109 -7.20 8.76 -9.41
CA LEU A 109 -6.21 8.62 -8.34
C LEU A 109 -4.83 8.56 -8.99
N ALA A 110 -3.89 9.35 -8.48
CA ALA A 110 -2.47 9.14 -8.80
C ALA A 110 -1.96 7.91 -8.03
N ASN A 111 -0.85 7.34 -8.49
CA ASN A 111 -0.15 6.29 -7.74
C ASN A 111 0.12 6.71 -6.29
N GLN A 112 0.54 7.97 -6.07
CA GLN A 112 0.86 8.46 -4.73
C GLN A 112 -0.36 8.50 -3.80
N ASP A 113 -1.58 8.74 -4.31
CA ASP A 113 -2.80 8.72 -3.49
C ASP A 113 -3.00 7.33 -2.85
N ILE A 114 -2.77 6.27 -3.63
CA ILE A 114 -2.92 4.89 -3.18
C ILE A 114 -1.76 4.51 -2.25
N LEU A 115 -0.53 4.85 -2.63
CA LEU A 115 0.68 4.52 -1.87
C LEU A 115 0.68 5.17 -0.49
N ASP A 116 0.22 6.42 -0.37
CA ASP A 116 0.12 7.11 0.92
C ASP A 116 -0.89 6.44 1.87
N LEU A 117 -2.00 5.90 1.35
CA LEU A 117 -2.95 5.13 2.15
C LEU A 117 -2.33 3.83 2.67
N TYR A 118 -1.57 3.11 1.82
CA TYR A 118 -0.86 1.91 2.23
C TYR A 118 0.23 2.19 3.26
N ASP A 119 1.12 3.15 2.97
CA ASP A 119 2.26 3.49 3.84
C ASP A 119 1.77 3.88 5.23
N GLU A 120 0.77 4.76 5.31
CA GLU A 120 0.22 5.20 6.58
C GLU A 120 -0.52 4.07 7.32
N SER A 121 -1.29 3.22 6.62
CA SER A 121 -1.99 2.08 7.23
C SER A 121 -1.01 1.04 7.79
N LEU A 122 0.06 0.72 7.03
CA LEU A 122 1.12 -0.17 7.48
C LEU A 122 1.84 0.40 8.70
N ASN A 123 2.18 1.70 8.67
CA ASN A 123 2.88 2.37 9.78
C ASN A 123 2.02 2.42 11.05
N ARG A 124 0.70 2.56 10.92
CA ARG A 124 -0.22 2.63 12.07
C ARG A 124 -0.57 1.27 12.65
N PHE A 125 -0.85 0.28 11.81
CA PHE A 125 -1.60 -0.91 12.23
C PHE A 125 -0.79 -2.21 12.18
N ALA A 126 0.20 -2.34 11.28
CA ALA A 126 0.90 -3.62 11.10
C ALA A 126 1.58 -4.12 12.38
N GLY A 127 2.16 -3.21 13.16
CA GLY A 127 2.88 -3.55 14.40
C GLY A 127 1.99 -4.13 15.51
N SER A 128 0.70 -3.80 15.54
CA SER A 128 -0.25 -4.31 16.55
C SER A 128 -0.88 -5.66 16.17
N HIS A 129 -0.70 -6.12 14.94
CA HIS A 129 -1.36 -7.31 14.39
C HIS A 129 -0.38 -8.33 13.80
N ASP A 130 0.81 -8.45 14.39
CA ASP A 130 1.85 -9.39 13.95
C ASP A 130 2.19 -9.29 12.45
N GLY A 131 2.10 -8.09 11.89
CA GLY A 131 2.35 -7.80 10.48
C GLY A 131 1.12 -7.94 9.56
N GLY A 132 -0.05 -8.32 10.06
CA GLY A 132 -1.32 -8.24 9.33
C GLY A 132 -1.84 -6.80 9.25
N VAL A 133 -2.51 -6.45 8.15
CA VAL A 133 -3.14 -5.14 7.96
C VAL A 133 -4.44 -5.27 7.18
N SER A 134 -5.51 -4.73 7.74
CA SER A 134 -6.67 -4.26 6.99
C SER A 134 -7.09 -2.91 7.56
N ALA A 135 -7.45 -1.99 6.68
CA ALA A 135 -7.80 -0.64 7.06
C ALA A 135 -8.84 -0.06 6.11
N GLU A 136 -9.65 0.84 6.63
CA GLU A 136 -10.57 1.64 5.83
C GLU A 136 -10.56 3.08 6.29
N GLY A 137 -11.17 3.96 5.51
CA GLY A 137 -11.34 5.34 5.90
C GLY A 137 -11.97 6.16 4.81
N THR A 138 -11.78 7.47 4.92
CA THR A 138 -12.25 8.44 3.95
C THR A 138 -11.11 9.29 3.41
N MET A 139 -11.26 9.78 2.19
CA MET A 139 -10.38 10.74 1.55
C MET A 139 -11.19 11.74 0.73
N GLN A 140 -10.70 12.98 0.62
CA GLN A 140 -11.27 14.01 -0.24
C GLN A 140 -10.59 13.95 -1.62
N CYS A 141 -11.35 13.75 -2.70
CA CYS A 141 -10.88 13.72 -4.08
C CYS A 141 -11.63 14.76 -4.92
N GLY A 142 -11.02 15.94 -5.13
CA GLY A 142 -11.74 17.08 -5.72
C GLY A 142 -12.95 17.46 -4.86
N ASP A 143 -14.14 17.39 -5.43
CA ASP A 143 -15.41 17.72 -4.73
C ASP A 143 -16.05 16.50 -4.02
N PHE A 144 -15.45 15.31 -4.12
CA PHE A 144 -16.03 14.07 -3.59
C PHE A 144 -15.33 13.58 -2.33
N GLU A 145 -16.10 13.25 -1.31
CA GLU A 145 -15.61 12.43 -0.20
C GLU A 145 -15.81 10.95 -0.56
N ILE A 146 -14.71 10.20 -0.54
CA ILE A 146 -14.63 8.82 -1.01
C ILE A 146 -14.24 7.92 0.16
N LYS A 147 -14.89 6.77 0.28
CA LYS A 147 -14.44 5.70 1.18
C LYS A 147 -13.37 4.89 0.49
N TRP A 148 -12.34 4.49 1.23
CA TRP A 148 -11.27 3.64 0.72
C TRP A 148 -11.08 2.42 1.63
N TYR A 149 -10.58 1.33 1.05
CA TYR A 149 -10.41 0.04 1.70
C TYR A 149 -9.08 -0.59 1.29
N ILE A 150 -8.31 -1.05 2.28
CA ILE A 150 -7.14 -1.92 2.13
C ILE A 150 -7.46 -3.22 2.86
N GLN A 151 -7.68 -4.30 2.10
CA GLN A 151 -8.12 -5.58 2.63
C GLN A 151 -8.00 -6.67 1.55
N ASP A 152 -8.23 -7.93 1.93
CA ASP A 152 -8.47 -8.97 0.93
C ASP A 152 -9.81 -8.73 0.22
N LEU A 153 -9.78 -8.64 -1.11
CA LEU A 153 -10.94 -8.41 -1.98
C LEU A 153 -11.39 -9.66 -2.73
N SER A 154 -10.79 -10.83 -2.47
CA SER A 154 -11.08 -12.09 -3.16
C SER A 154 -12.36 -12.80 -2.69
N ILE A 155 -13.24 -12.07 -2.00
CA ILE A 155 -14.46 -12.57 -1.36
C ILE A 155 -15.68 -12.55 -2.29
#